data_AF-A0ABD0QYV3-F1
#
_entry.id   AF-A0ABD0QYV3-F1
#
_cell.length_a   1.000
_cell.length_b   1.000
_cell.length_c   1.000
_cell.angle_alpha   90.00
_cell.angle_beta   90.00
_cell.angle_gamma   90.00
#
_symmetry.space_group_name_H-M   'P 1'
#
loop_
_entity.id
_entity.type
_entity.pdbx_description
1 polymer ?
#
loop_
_entity_poly.entity_id
_entity_poly.type
_entity_poly.pdbx_seq_one_letter_code
_entity_poly.pdbx_strand_id
1 'polypeptide(L)'
;GIGCEGVDRGQSRHCLKVVEIYNPDGDFWREGPPLPWPLLSLRSNASNAGVVDGKLYVCGYYKGADRHDTITKDILQLDPWENVWTVVAKQALMHDSYDVCLVANLNPRGLMPPPADLVEE
;
A
#
# COMPACT_ATOMS: atom_id res chain seq x y z
N GLY A 1 21.47 14.57 -6.51
CA GLY A 1 22.42 13.54 -6.97
C GLY A 1 23.71 14.21 -7.39
N ILE A 2 24.82 13.48 -7.58
CA ILE A 2 26.05 14.10 -8.10
C ILE A 2 25.71 14.70 -9.48
N GLY A 3 25.88 16.03 -9.62
CA GLY A 3 25.60 16.77 -10.87
C GLY A 3 24.32 17.62 -10.90
N CYS A 4 23.57 17.72 -9.81
CA CYS A 4 22.37 18.58 -9.79
C CYS A 4 22.71 19.97 -9.25
N GLU A 5 22.82 20.97 -10.13
CA GLU A 5 22.94 22.37 -9.74
C GLU A 5 21.55 22.99 -9.50
N GLY A 6 21.35 23.55 -8.31
CA GLY A 6 20.09 24.09 -7.81
C GLY A 6 20.08 24.17 -6.28
N VAL A 7 19.17 24.96 -5.69
CA VAL A 7 19.06 25.13 -4.22
C VAL A 7 18.83 23.79 -3.51
N ASP A 8 18.21 22.84 -4.20
CA ASP A 8 17.89 21.50 -3.70
C ASP A 8 19.00 20.45 -3.94
N ARG A 9 20.09 20.78 -4.66
CA ARG A 9 21.19 19.87 -5.02
C ARG A 9 20.71 18.51 -5.59
N GLY A 10 19.57 18.50 -6.27
CA GLY A 10 18.91 17.28 -6.74
C GLY A 10 18.56 16.30 -5.63
N GLN A 11 18.16 16.83 -4.48
CA GLN A 11 17.54 16.11 -3.37
C GLN A 11 16.05 16.44 -3.22
N SER A 12 15.45 17.18 -4.16
CA SER A 12 13.99 17.31 -4.23
C SER A 12 13.37 15.93 -4.51
N ARG A 13 13.11 15.20 -3.43
CA ARG A 13 12.28 14.02 -3.47
C ARG A 13 10.87 14.54 -3.74
N HIS A 14 10.29 14.18 -4.87
CA HIS A 14 8.88 14.42 -5.14
C HIS A 14 8.19 13.06 -5.13
N CYS A 15 7.25 12.88 -4.22
CA CYS A 15 6.39 11.71 -4.26
C CYS A 15 5.41 11.87 -5.41
N LEU A 16 5.15 10.77 -6.11
CA LEU A 16 4.20 10.74 -7.20
C LEU A 16 2.85 10.28 -6.66
N LYS A 17 1.79 10.83 -7.27
CA LYS A 17 0.43 10.30 -7.16
C LYS A 17 0.01 9.53 -8.42
N VAL A 18 0.90 9.46 -9.41
CA VAL A 18 0.64 8.81 -10.70
C VAL A 18 0.58 7.30 -10.48
N VAL A 19 -0.39 6.67 -11.12
CA VAL A 19 -0.53 5.21 -11.18
C VAL A 19 -0.51 4.83 -12.65
N GLU A 20 0.32 3.86 -13.00
CA GLU A 20 0.43 3.33 -14.35
C GLU A 20 0.06 1.85 -14.33
N ILE A 21 -0.70 1.40 -15.31
CA ILE A 21 -1.21 0.04 -15.42
C ILE A 21 -0.62 -0.59 -16.67
N TYR A 22 0.13 -1.67 -16.49
CA TYR A 22 0.67 -2.47 -17.58
C TYR A 22 -0.35 -3.50 -18.06
N ASN A 23 -0.60 -3.55 -19.37
CA ASN A 23 -1.37 -4.61 -20.01
C ASN A 23 -0.42 -5.60 -20.71
N PRO A 24 -0.31 -6.85 -20.25
CA PRO A 24 0.58 -7.85 -20.86
C PRO A 24 0.07 -8.39 -22.20
N ASP A 25 -1.24 -8.35 -22.48
CA ASP A 25 -1.79 -8.87 -23.73
C ASP A 25 -1.44 -7.97 -24.93
N GLY A 26 -1.36 -6.67 -24.69
CA GLY A 26 -1.05 -5.65 -25.70
C GLY A 26 0.33 -5.01 -25.57
N ASP A 27 1.10 -5.39 -24.54
CA ASP A 27 2.41 -4.82 -24.21
C ASP A 27 2.44 -3.29 -24.17
N PHE A 28 1.54 -2.68 -23.39
CA PHE A 28 1.50 -1.24 -23.24
C PHE A 28 1.19 -0.81 -21.81
N TRP A 29 1.67 0.38 -21.46
CA TRP A 29 1.31 1.08 -20.24
C TRP A 29 0.18 2.07 -20.51
N ARG A 30 -0.71 2.23 -19.55
CA ARG A 30 -1.75 3.26 -19.55
C ARG A 30 -1.82 3.96 -18.21
N GLU A 31 -2.35 5.18 -18.20
CA GLU A 31 -2.67 5.87 -16.96
C GLU A 31 -3.79 5.14 -16.21
N GLY A 32 -3.58 4.95 -14.91
CA GLY A 32 -4.58 4.52 -13.94
C GLY A 32 -5.15 5.71 -13.16
N PRO A 33 -6.05 5.45 -12.20
CA PRO A 33 -6.60 6.50 -11.37
C PRO A 33 -5.51 6.99 -10.41
N PRO A 34 -5.31 8.31 -10.29
CA PRO A 34 -4.27 8.84 -9.44
C PRO A 34 -4.57 8.48 -7.98
N LEU A 35 -3.51 8.28 -7.20
CA LEU A 35 -3.63 8.11 -5.77
C LEU A 35 -4.24 9.38 -5.13
N PRO A 36 -5.01 9.25 -4.04
CA PRO A 36 -5.62 10.40 -3.37
C PRO A 36 -4.60 11.41 -2.82
N TRP A 37 -3.37 10.97 -2.55
CA TRP A 37 -2.25 11.82 -2.16
C TRP A 37 -0.93 11.21 -2.67
N PRO A 38 0.14 12.01 -2.82
CA PRO A 38 1.46 11.49 -3.15
C PRO A 38 1.96 10.50 -2.09
N LEU A 39 2.26 9.28 -2.52
CA LEU A 39 2.72 8.20 -1.67
C LEU A 39 4.21 7.97 -1.85
N LEU A 40 4.90 7.72 -0.74
CA LEU A 40 6.16 6.99 -0.75
C LEU A 40 5.88 5.60 -0.18
N SER A 41 6.22 4.57 -0.94
CA SER A 41 6.19 3.19 -0.43
C SER A 41 7.11 3.07 0.78
N LEU A 42 6.77 2.17 1.71
CA LEU A 42 7.60 1.91 2.87
C LEU A 42 8.99 1.51 2.37
N ARG A 43 10.04 2.17 2.88
CA ARG A 43 11.44 1.81 2.56
C ARG A 43 11.82 0.52 3.28
N SER A 44 11.11 -0.56 3.02
CA SER A 44 11.46 -1.91 3.46
C SER A 44 11.66 -2.80 2.24
N ASN A 45 12.33 -3.93 2.48
CA ASN A 45 12.45 -4.98 1.48
C ASN A 45 11.12 -5.74 1.27
N ALA A 46 10.03 -5.30 1.90
CA ALA A 46 8.71 -5.93 1.87
C ALA A 46 7.70 -5.05 1.11
N SER A 47 6.85 -5.69 0.32
CA SER A 47 5.73 -5.00 -0.34
C SER A 47 4.64 -4.68 0.67
N ASN A 48 4.24 -3.42 0.73
CA ASN A 48 3.06 -2.96 1.45
C ASN A 48 1.76 -3.07 0.63
N ALA A 49 1.83 -3.66 -0.58
CA ALA A 49 0.71 -3.80 -1.49
C ALA A 49 0.47 -5.26 -1.89
N GLY A 50 -0.79 -5.59 -2.23
CA GLY A 50 -1.19 -6.93 -2.67
C GLY A 50 -2.65 -7.00 -3.11
N VAL A 51 -3.02 -8.11 -3.74
CA VAL A 51 -4.33 -8.29 -4.39
C VAL A 51 -5.21 -9.24 -3.58
N VAL A 52 -6.44 -8.84 -3.28
CA VAL A 52 -7.48 -9.65 -2.62
C VAL A 52 -8.76 -9.55 -3.44
N ASP A 53 -9.34 -10.68 -3.83
CA ASP A 53 -10.59 -10.75 -4.61
C ASP A 53 -10.61 -9.82 -5.84
N GLY A 54 -9.49 -9.76 -6.55
CA GLY A 54 -9.32 -8.94 -7.76
C GLY A 54 -9.17 -7.43 -7.51
N LYS A 55 -9.11 -6.99 -6.26
CA LYS A 55 -8.88 -5.58 -5.87
C LYS A 55 -7.46 -5.42 -5.32
N LEU A 56 -6.81 -4.30 -5.62
CA LEU A 56 -5.46 -4.00 -5.14
C LEU A 56 -5.54 -3.21 -3.83
N TYR A 57 -4.79 -3.63 -2.83
CA TYR A 57 -4.71 -2.97 -1.53
C TYR A 57 -3.31 -2.43 -1.30
N VAL A 58 -3.22 -1.26 -0.69
CA VAL A 58 -1.97 -0.66 -0.19
C VAL A 58 -2.17 -0.37 1.30
N CYS A 59 -1.37 -1.03 2.13
CA CYS A 59 -1.50 -1.02 3.58
C CYS A 59 -0.34 -0.24 4.19
N GLY A 60 -0.62 0.97 4.68
CA GLY A 60 0.38 1.79 5.33
C GLY A 60 1.36 2.45 4.35
N TYR A 61 1.66 3.72 4.55
CA TYR A 61 2.51 4.49 3.64
C TYR A 61 2.98 5.81 4.26
N TYR A 62 3.88 6.52 3.59
CA TYR A 62 4.24 7.89 3.96
C TYR A 62 3.55 8.91 3.05
N LYS A 63 3.13 10.04 3.63
CA LYS A 63 2.56 11.18 2.89
C LYS A 63 3.65 12.19 2.55
N GLY A 64 3.79 12.52 1.28
CA GLY A 64 4.79 13.50 0.82
C GLY A 64 6.20 12.93 0.86
N ALA A 65 7.23 13.79 0.76
CA ALA A 65 8.62 13.42 0.52
C ALA A 65 9.62 13.83 1.60
N ASP A 66 9.15 14.52 2.64
CA ASP A 66 9.97 15.00 3.76
C ASP A 66 10.53 13.86 4.61
N ARG A 67 11.37 14.13 5.61
CA ARG A 67 11.89 13.07 6.50
C ARG A 67 10.71 12.46 7.28
N HIS A 68 10.24 11.29 6.83
CA HIS A 68 9.08 10.63 7.42
C HIS A 68 9.44 9.72 8.58
N ASP A 69 9.10 10.18 9.78
CA ASP A 69 9.15 9.34 10.97
C ASP A 69 7.78 8.70 11.29
N THR A 70 6.70 9.16 10.64
CA THR A 70 5.33 8.70 10.94
C THR A 70 4.70 7.96 9.78
N ILE A 71 4.46 6.67 9.96
CA ILE A 71 3.71 5.84 9.00
C ILE A 71 2.23 6.24 9.08
N THR A 72 1.63 6.58 7.93
CA THR A 72 0.18 6.69 7.84
C THR A 72 -0.41 5.31 7.83
N LYS A 73 -1.33 5.03 8.76
CA LYS A 73 -1.94 3.70 8.96
C LYS A 73 -3.27 3.52 8.24
N ASP A 74 -3.45 4.14 7.09
CA ASP A 74 -4.67 3.95 6.31
C ASP A 74 -4.47 2.81 5.29
N ILE A 75 -5.57 2.15 4.92
CA ILE A 75 -5.60 1.13 3.88
C ILE A 75 -6.32 1.72 2.67
N LEU A 76 -5.61 1.74 1.54
CA LEU A 76 -6.16 2.11 0.26
C LEU A 76 -6.56 0.86 -0.52
N GLN A 77 -7.68 0.93 -1.21
CA GLN A 77 -8.14 -0.09 -2.15
C GLN A 77 -8.36 0.55 -3.52
N LEU A 78 -7.79 -0.04 -4.57
CA LEU A 78 -8.17 0.20 -5.95
C LEU A 78 -9.18 -0.86 -6.37
N ASP A 79 -10.35 -0.42 -6.81
CA ASP A 79 -11.23 -1.22 -7.64
C ASP A 79 -10.85 -1.05 -9.12
N PRO A 80 -10.34 -2.08 -9.82
CA PRO A 80 -9.95 -1.95 -11.22
C PRO A 80 -11.13 -1.74 -12.18
N TRP A 81 -12.35 -2.16 -11.80
CA TRP A 81 -13.54 -1.99 -12.62
C TRP A 81 -14.09 -0.57 -12.55
N GLU A 82 -14.19 -0.04 -11.33
CA GLU A 82 -14.63 1.34 -11.09
C GLU A 82 -13.50 2.36 -11.31
N ASN A 83 -12.26 1.88 -11.45
CA ASN A 83 -11.06 2.68 -11.63
C ASN A 83 -10.97 3.79 -10.56
N VAL A 84 -11.17 3.43 -9.29
CA VAL A 84 -11.21 4.38 -8.17
C VAL A 84 -10.43 3.87 -6.97
N TRP A 85 -9.68 4.78 -6.34
CA TRP A 85 -9.06 4.56 -5.04
C TRP A 85 -10.00 4.96 -3.91
N THR A 86 -10.17 4.07 -2.94
CA THR A 86 -10.97 4.30 -1.74
C THR A 86 -10.13 4.06 -0.49
N VAL A 87 -10.31 4.91 0.52
CA VAL A 87 -9.77 4.66 1.87
C VAL A 87 -10.72 3.72 2.60
N VAL A 88 -10.37 2.45 2.67
CA VAL A 88 -11.24 1.40 3.22
C VAL A 88 -11.05 1.20 4.72
N ALA A 89 -9.91 1.64 5.26
CA ALA A 89 -9.67 1.72 6.71
C ALA A 89 -8.79 2.93 7.02
N LYS A 90 -9.05 3.57 8.16
CA LYS A 90 -8.22 4.66 8.70
C LYS A 90 -7.66 4.22 10.04
N GLN A 91 -6.43 4.62 10.34
CA GLN A 91 -5.78 4.30 11.62
C GLN A 91 -5.83 2.80 11.98
N ALA A 92 -5.58 1.94 10.99
CA ALA A 92 -5.54 0.50 11.18
C ALA A 92 -4.51 0.13 12.27
N LEU A 93 -4.83 -0.90 13.04
CA LEU A 93 -3.95 -1.45 14.07
C LEU A 93 -2.82 -2.23 13.38
N MET A 94 -1.80 -1.50 12.94
CA MET A 94 -0.57 -2.03 12.35
C MET A 94 0.64 -1.57 13.15
N HIS A 95 1.68 -2.41 13.19
CA HIS A 95 2.91 -2.11 13.91
C HIS A 95 3.60 -0.88 13.30
N ASP A 96 4.28 -0.09 14.12
CA ASP A 96 5.10 1.06 13.65
C ASP A 96 6.41 0.63 12.97
N SER A 97 6.53 -0.64 12.54
CA SER A 97 7.73 -1.17 11.91
C SER A 97 7.64 -1.04 10.39
N TYR A 98 8.81 -0.89 9.77
CA TYR A 98 9.00 -0.79 8.33
C TYR A 98 8.66 -2.10 7.60
N ASP A 99 8.77 -3.24 8.28
CA ASP A 99 8.58 -4.56 7.68
C ASP A 99 7.12 -5.02 7.80
N VAL A 100 6.27 -4.52 6.91
CA VAL A 100 4.91 -5.03 6.77
C VAL A 100 4.89 -6.03 5.62
N CYS A 101 4.50 -7.27 5.89
CA CYS A 101 4.13 -8.24 4.86
C CYS A 101 2.60 -8.28 4.78
N LEU A 102 2.03 -7.92 3.63
CA LEU A 102 0.61 -8.14 3.39
C LEU A 102 0.38 -9.61 3.01
N VAL A 103 -0.29 -10.36 3.88
CA VAL A 103 -0.79 -11.70 3.56
C VAL A 103 -2.27 -11.59 3.22
N ALA A 104 -2.60 -11.81 1.96
CA ALA A 104 -3.98 -11.94 1.50
C ALA A 104 -4.33 -13.41 1.27
N ASN A 105 -5.59 -13.78 1.52
CA ASN A 105 -6.13 -15.15 1.61
C ASN A 105 -6.02 -15.81 3.00
N LEU A 106 -6.60 -15.16 4.01
CA LEU A 106 -6.83 -15.77 5.32
C LEU A 106 -8.10 -16.64 5.25
N ASN A 107 -7.92 -17.94 5.00
CA ASN A 107 -8.97 -18.92 5.29
C ASN A 107 -9.24 -18.89 6.82
N PRO A 108 -10.42 -18.43 7.29
CA PRO A 108 -10.66 -18.21 8.72
C PRO A 108 -10.66 -19.49 9.55
N ARG A 109 -10.78 -20.67 8.90
CA ARG A 109 -10.89 -21.97 9.59
C ARG A 109 -9.64 -22.38 10.36
N GLY A 110 -8.51 -21.70 10.18
CA GLY A 110 -7.27 -21.96 10.91
C GLY A 110 -6.97 -21.00 12.07
N LEU A 111 -7.75 -19.94 12.27
CA LEU A 111 -7.41 -18.85 13.20
C LEU A 111 -8.36 -18.65 14.37
N MET A 112 -9.47 -19.38 14.44
CA MET A 112 -10.25 -19.47 15.67
C MET A 112 -10.03 -20.85 16.28
N PRO A 113 -9.45 -20.98 17.49
CA PRO A 113 -9.68 -22.19 18.26
C PRO A 113 -11.20 -22.33 18.49
N PRO A 114 -11.75 -23.55 18.51
CA PRO A 114 -13.16 -23.74 18.80
C PRO A 114 -13.51 -23.10 20.15
N PRO A 115 -14.70 -22.51 20.29
CA PRO A 115 -15.10 -21.88 21.55
C PRO A 115 -15.09 -22.91 22.70
N ALA A 116 -14.81 -22.44 23.91
CA ALA A 116 -14.48 -23.29 25.06
C ALA A 116 -15.62 -24.22 25.50
N ASP A 117 -16.85 -23.96 25.04
CA ASP A 117 -18.04 -24.79 25.23
C ASP A 117 -18.04 -26.07 24.37
N LEU A 118 -17.09 -26.23 23.44
CA LEU A 118 -16.85 -27.46 22.69
C LEU A 118 -15.63 -28.26 23.20
N VAL A 119 -15.04 -27.86 24.33
CA VAL A 119 -13.84 -28.51 24.91
C VAL A 119 -14.13 -29.23 26.22
N GLU A 120 -15.39 -29.27 26.68
CA GLU A 120 -15.79 -30.16 27.79
C GLU A 120 -16.80 -31.23 27.35
N GLU A 121 -16.35 -32.47 27.58
CA GLU A 121 -16.88 -33.84 27.30
C GLU A 121 -16.92 -34.36 25.85
#